data_AF-A0A6I1JK20-F1
#
_entry.id   AF-A0A6I1JK20-F1
#
_cell.length_a   1.000
_cell.length_b   1.000
_cell.length_c   1.000
_cell.angle_alpha   90.00
_cell.angle_beta   90.00
_cell.angle_gamma   90.00
#
_symmetry.space_group_name_H-M   'P 1'
#
loop_
_entity.id
_entity.type
_entity.pdbx_description
1 polymer ?
#
loop_
_entity_poly.entity_id
_entity_poly.type
_entity_poly.pdbx_seq_one_letter_code
_entity_poly.pdbx_strand_id
1 'polypeptide(L)'
;MPTTSRQVLLASRPRGEPTPENFSLVDTSLADPGPDQVLLQIRYLSLDPYMRGRMNDAKSYAAPVPVGGVMEGGTVAEVLLSNSDRFRAGDIVLSHSGWQSHAIADAKDLRKVDPTAAPISTAVGVLGMPGMTAYTGLLTIGQPKPTRSGR
;
A
#
# COMPACT_ATOMS: atom_id res chain seq x y z
N MET A 1 -3.51 -19.89 -12.24
CA MET A 1 -3.65 -18.79 -11.28
C MET A 1 -2.87 -19.14 -10.01
N PRO A 2 -2.24 -18.18 -9.32
CA PRO A 2 -1.55 -18.45 -8.07
C PRO A 2 -2.56 -18.88 -7.00
N THR A 3 -2.28 -19.99 -6.32
CA THR A 3 -3.11 -20.53 -5.23
C THR A 3 -2.61 -20.14 -3.85
N THR A 4 -1.48 -19.42 -3.79
CA THR A 4 -0.77 -19.09 -2.55
C THR A 4 -0.24 -17.66 -2.62
N SER A 5 -0.36 -16.93 -1.52
CA SER A 5 0.27 -15.62 -1.31
C SER A 5 1.31 -15.73 -0.21
N ARG A 6 2.48 -15.15 -0.46
CA ARG A 6 3.50 -14.99 0.57
C ARG A 6 3.24 -13.67 1.29
N GLN A 7 3.04 -13.72 2.59
CA GLN A 7 2.62 -12.58 3.40
C GLN A 7 3.62 -12.29 4.52
N VAL A 8 3.83 -11.00 4.82
CA VAL A 8 4.52 -10.56 6.03
C VAL A 8 3.48 -10.17 7.05
N LEU A 9 3.40 -10.94 8.13
CA LEU A 9 2.49 -10.72 9.24
C LEU A 9 3.17 -9.98 10.38
N LEU A 10 2.40 -9.20 11.14
CA LEU A 10 2.85 -8.67 12.43
C LEU A 10 2.80 -9.78 13.48
N ALA A 11 3.93 -10.40 13.80
CA ALA A 11 4.01 -11.50 14.76
C ALA A 11 3.94 -11.03 16.22
N SER A 12 4.46 -9.85 16.51
CA SER A 12 4.42 -9.26 17.85
C SER A 12 4.54 -7.74 17.81
N ARG A 13 4.15 -7.07 18.90
CA ARG A 13 4.21 -5.62 19.03
C ARG A 13 5.67 -5.19 19.33
N PRO A 14 6.32 -4.36 18.48
CA PRO A 14 7.68 -3.90 18.73
C PRO A 14 7.76 -2.97 19.94
N ARG A 15 8.73 -3.21 20.83
CA ARG A 15 9.12 -2.27 21.89
C ARG A 15 10.33 -1.47 21.41
N GLY A 16 10.15 -0.18 21.14
CA GLY A 16 11.20 0.65 20.52
C GLY A 16 11.25 0.44 18.99
N GLU A 17 12.44 0.17 18.45
CA GLU A 17 12.61 -0.09 17.02
C GLU A 17 12.05 -1.48 16.65
N PRO A 18 11.38 -1.64 15.48
CA PRO A 18 10.99 -2.95 15.00
C PRO A 18 12.20 -3.81 14.68
N THR A 19 12.16 -5.08 15.11
CA THR A 19 13.16 -6.08 14.79
C THR A 19 12.56 -7.17 13.88
N PRO A 20 13.38 -7.99 13.20
CA PRO A 20 12.87 -9.08 12.38
C PRO A 20 11.91 -10.03 13.12
N GLU A 21 12.11 -10.24 14.43
CA GLU A 21 11.26 -11.10 15.28
C GLU A 21 9.85 -10.55 15.50
N ASN A 22 9.60 -9.28 15.17
CA ASN A 22 8.25 -8.70 15.18
C ASN A 22 7.43 -9.11 13.95
N PHE A 23 8.04 -9.77 12.97
CA PHE A 23 7.41 -10.17 11.73
C PHE A 23 7.48 -11.68 11.53
N SER A 24 6.51 -12.21 10.79
CA SER A 24 6.53 -13.59 10.32
C SER A 24 6.28 -13.62 8.82
N LEU A 25 7.05 -14.42 8.10
CA LEU A 25 6.85 -14.67 6.68
C LEU A 25 6.10 -15.99 6.53
N VAL A 26 4.88 -15.94 5.98
CA VAL A 26 4.02 -17.12 5.83
C VAL A 26 3.55 -17.25 4.38
N ASP A 27 3.26 -18.48 3.98
CA ASP A 27 2.57 -18.77 2.72
C ASP A 27 1.11 -19.13 3.06
N THR A 28 0.15 -18.40 2.49
CA THR A 28 -1.29 -18.50 2.77
C THR A 28 -2.06 -18.85 1.51
N SER A 29 -3.02 -19.77 1.58
CA SER A 29 -3.85 -20.12 0.43
C SER A 29 -4.74 -18.96 0.01
N LEU A 30 -4.78 -18.69 -1.29
CA LEU A 30 -5.69 -17.72 -1.88
C LEU A 30 -6.96 -18.42 -2.35
N ALA A 31 -8.11 -17.83 -2.02
CA ALA A 31 -9.37 -18.17 -2.66
C ALA A 31 -9.44 -17.55 -4.06
N ASP A 32 -10.44 -17.95 -4.84
CA ASP A 32 -10.79 -17.21 -6.05
C ASP A 32 -11.46 -15.88 -5.67
N PRO A 33 -11.25 -14.80 -6.45
CA PRO A 33 -11.93 -13.53 -6.20
C PRO A 33 -13.44 -13.71 -6.29
N GLY A 34 -14.19 -13.09 -5.37
CA GLY A 34 -15.65 -13.04 -5.43
C GLY A 34 -16.19 -12.09 -6.52
N PRO A 35 -17.51 -11.88 -6.56
CA PRO A 35 -18.12 -10.82 -7.37
C PRO A 35 -17.52 -9.44 -7.03
N ASP A 36 -17.26 -8.63 -8.05
CA ASP A 36 -16.64 -7.30 -7.92
C ASP A 36 -15.26 -7.26 -7.25
N GLN A 37 -14.60 -8.40 -7.16
CA GLN A 37 -13.23 -8.51 -6.67
C GLN A 37 -12.26 -8.82 -7.80
N VAL A 38 -11.00 -8.47 -7.56
CA VAL A 38 -9.90 -8.75 -8.47
C VAL A 38 -8.75 -9.42 -7.72
N LEU A 39 -8.04 -10.29 -8.42
CA LEU A 39 -6.79 -10.88 -7.96
C LEU A 39 -5.62 -10.01 -8.44
N LEU A 40 -4.76 -9.62 -7.51
CA LEU A 40 -3.63 -8.74 -7.73
C LEU A 40 -2.31 -9.48 -7.55
N GLN A 41 -1.32 -9.18 -8.40
CA GLN A 41 0.09 -9.45 -8.16
C GLN A 41 0.79 -8.16 -7.75
N ILE A 42 1.30 -8.10 -6.53
CA ILE A 42 1.95 -6.89 -6.00
C ILE A 42 3.35 -6.78 -6.62
N ARG A 43 3.65 -5.60 -7.19
CA ARG A 43 4.92 -5.27 -7.85
C ARG A 43 5.79 -4.36 -6.99
N TYR A 44 5.16 -3.41 -6.29
CA TYR A 44 5.84 -2.47 -5.39
C TYR A 44 5.07 -2.31 -4.08
N LEU A 45 5.82 -2.07 -3.00
CA LEU A 45 5.34 -1.82 -1.66
C LEU A 45 5.86 -0.46 -1.21
N SER A 46 4.97 0.35 -0.61
CA SER A 46 5.38 1.53 0.14
C SER A 46 5.89 1.12 1.52
N LEU A 47 6.96 1.78 1.99
CA LEU A 47 7.47 1.66 3.35
C LEU A 47 7.44 3.04 3.97
N ASP A 48 6.44 3.29 4.82
CA ASP A 48 6.16 4.63 5.32
C ASP A 48 6.32 4.70 6.85
N PRO A 49 6.84 5.82 7.40
CA PRO A 49 7.03 5.96 8.85
C PRO A 49 5.74 5.79 9.68
N TYR A 50 4.58 6.14 9.13
CA TYR A 50 3.30 6.01 9.83
C TYR A 50 3.00 4.56 10.24
N MET A 51 3.52 3.57 9.50
CA MET A 51 3.33 2.14 9.78
C MET A 51 3.81 1.77 11.18
N ARG A 52 4.86 2.42 11.69
CA ARG A 52 5.35 2.21 13.06
C ARG A 52 4.27 2.49 14.10
N GLY A 53 3.50 3.56 13.92
CA GLY A 53 2.39 3.91 14.82
C GLY A 53 1.29 2.85 14.81
N ARG A 54 1.08 2.20 13.66
CA ARG A 54 0.04 1.21 13.44
C ARG A 54 0.42 -0.18 13.95
N MET A 55 1.71 -0.42 14.16
CA MET A 55 2.20 -1.58 14.91
C MET A 55 1.95 -1.47 16.42
N ASN A 56 1.66 -0.28 16.97
CA ASN A 56 1.35 -0.10 18.39
C ASN A 56 -0.15 -0.23 18.67
N ASP A 57 -0.52 -0.72 19.85
CA ASP A 57 -1.93 -0.80 20.29
C ASP A 57 -2.40 0.48 21.03
N ALA A 58 -1.67 1.58 20.87
CA ALA A 58 -2.05 2.86 21.45
C ALA A 58 -3.20 3.48 20.65
N LYS A 59 -4.12 4.18 21.32
CA LYS A 59 -5.17 4.94 20.65
C LYS A 59 -4.54 5.91 19.64
N SER A 60 -4.92 5.74 18.37
CA SER A 60 -4.51 6.58 17.25
C SER A 60 -5.72 6.91 16.39
N TYR A 61 -5.56 7.84 15.46
CA TYR A 61 -6.60 8.24 14.50
C TYR A 61 -7.01 7.11 13.54
N ALA A 62 -6.28 5.99 13.52
CA ALA A 62 -6.56 4.88 12.64
C ALA A 62 -6.26 3.53 13.35
N ALA A 63 -7.08 2.50 13.07
CA ALA A 63 -7.05 1.19 13.72
C ALA A 63 -5.72 0.41 13.57
N PRO A 64 -5.08 -0.07 14.65
CA PRO A 64 -3.80 -0.74 14.56
C PRO A 64 -3.87 -2.05 13.76
N VAL A 65 -2.76 -2.43 13.12
CA VAL A 65 -2.63 -3.75 12.47
C VAL A 65 -2.76 -4.82 13.55
N PRO A 66 -3.65 -5.82 13.46
CA PRO A 66 -3.75 -6.85 14.48
C PRO A 66 -2.50 -7.76 14.50
N VAL A 67 -2.16 -8.32 15.66
CA VAL A 67 -1.15 -9.39 15.73
C VAL A 67 -1.65 -10.60 14.93
N GLY A 68 -0.80 -11.14 14.07
CA GLY A 68 -1.16 -12.15 13.06
C GLY A 68 -1.76 -11.56 11.78
N GLY A 69 -2.01 -10.25 11.72
CA GLY A 69 -2.48 -9.57 10.51
C GLY A 69 -1.35 -9.27 9.53
N VAL A 70 -1.70 -9.20 8.24
CA VAL A 70 -0.79 -8.73 7.19
C VAL A 70 -0.37 -7.29 7.48
N MET A 71 0.93 -7.00 7.41
CA MET A 71 1.42 -5.64 7.54
C MET A 71 0.80 -4.74 6.47
N GLU A 72 0.31 -3.57 6.88
CA GLU A 72 -0.35 -2.66 5.95
C GLU A 72 0.65 -1.91 5.06
N GLY A 73 0.14 -1.34 3.97
CA GLY A 73 0.90 -0.43 3.13
C GLY A 73 0.22 -0.20 1.79
N GLY A 74 0.55 0.94 1.18
CA GLY A 74 0.21 1.20 -0.22
C GLY A 74 1.01 0.28 -1.14
N THR A 75 0.37 -0.19 -2.21
CA THR A 75 0.93 -1.15 -3.16
C THR A 75 0.63 -0.73 -4.58
N VAL A 76 1.59 -0.96 -5.48
CA VAL A 76 1.33 -0.98 -6.93
C VAL A 76 1.25 -2.43 -7.36
N ALA A 77 0.17 -2.80 -8.02
CA ALA A 77 -0.10 -4.17 -8.40
C ALA A 77 -0.59 -4.27 -9.83
N GLU A 78 -0.41 -5.45 -10.42
CA GLU A 78 -0.99 -5.84 -11.70
C GLU A 78 -2.21 -6.73 -11.44
N VAL A 79 -3.30 -6.48 -12.15
CA VAL A 79 -4.50 -7.32 -12.10
C VAL A 79 -4.21 -8.62 -12.85
N LEU A 80 -4.28 -9.76 -12.17
CA LEU A 80 -4.17 -11.08 -12.80
C LEU A 80 -5.52 -11.63 -13.27
N LEU A 81 -6.57 -11.38 -12.48
CA LEU A 81 -7.95 -11.80 -12.76
C LEU A 81 -8.90 -10.72 -12.23
N SER A 82 -9.99 -10.48 -12.94
CA SER A 82 -11.00 -9.50 -12.54
C SER A 82 -12.40 -10.09 -12.71
N ASN A 83 -13.20 -10.05 -11.65
CA ASN A 83 -14.64 -10.30 -11.69
C ASN A 83 -15.44 -8.98 -11.61
N SER A 84 -14.82 -7.87 -12.01
CA SER A 84 -15.44 -6.54 -12.07
C SER A 84 -15.25 -5.93 -13.45
N ASP A 85 -16.25 -5.20 -13.93
CA ASP A 85 -16.19 -4.50 -15.22
C ASP A 85 -15.24 -3.28 -15.21
N ARG A 86 -14.76 -2.88 -14.02
CA ARG A 86 -13.88 -1.72 -13.83
C ARG A 86 -12.42 -1.98 -14.22
N PHE A 87 -11.99 -3.23 -14.18
CA PHE A 87 -10.58 -3.60 -14.40
C PHE A 87 -10.48 -4.85 -15.26
N ARG A 88 -9.37 -4.97 -15.97
CA ARG A 88 -9.04 -6.14 -16.78
C ARG A 88 -7.68 -6.69 -16.37
N ALA A 89 -7.44 -7.97 -16.68
CA ALA A 89 -6.12 -8.55 -16.50
C ALA A 89 -5.06 -7.73 -17.27
N GLY A 90 -3.92 -7.50 -16.62
CA GLY A 90 -2.83 -6.63 -17.09
C GLY A 90 -2.94 -5.16 -16.69
N ASP A 91 -4.09 -4.71 -16.16
CA ASP A 91 -4.20 -3.34 -15.64
C ASP A 91 -3.27 -3.13 -14.43
N ILE A 92 -2.60 -1.99 -14.38
CA ILE A 92 -1.83 -1.56 -13.22
C ILE A 92 -2.70 -0.71 -12.30
N VAL A 93 -2.69 -1.04 -11.01
CA VAL A 93 -3.52 -0.40 -10.00
C VAL A 93 -2.70 -0.02 -8.78
N LEU A 94 -3.09 1.08 -8.15
CA LEU A 94 -2.75 1.42 -6.78
C LEU A 94 -3.80 0.76 -5.87
N SER A 95 -3.32 0.06 -4.85
CA SER A 95 -4.14 -0.58 -3.82
C SER A 95 -3.52 -0.36 -2.43
N HIS A 96 -4.25 -0.73 -1.38
CA HIS A 96 -3.73 -0.79 0.00
C HIS A 96 -3.73 -2.23 0.48
N SER A 97 -3.08 -3.10 -0.29
CA SER A 97 -3.17 -4.55 -0.09
C SER A 97 -2.17 -5.07 0.94
N GLY A 98 -1.28 -4.24 1.48
CA GLY A 98 -0.31 -4.66 2.47
C GLY A 98 0.82 -5.54 1.92
N TRP A 99 1.67 -6.01 2.82
CA TRP A 99 2.92 -6.69 2.52
C TRP A 99 2.68 -8.15 2.18
N GLN A 100 2.32 -8.38 0.93
CA GLN A 100 2.13 -9.72 0.40
C GLN A 100 2.47 -9.79 -1.09
N SER A 101 2.64 -10.99 -1.63
CA SER A 101 2.94 -11.17 -3.06
C SER A 101 1.69 -11.06 -3.94
N HIS A 102 0.55 -11.49 -3.40
CA HIS A 102 -0.74 -11.44 -4.07
C HIS A 102 -1.84 -11.08 -3.09
N ALA A 103 -2.90 -10.44 -3.58
CA ALA A 103 -4.05 -10.06 -2.77
C ALA A 103 -5.33 -10.12 -3.58
N ILE A 104 -6.45 -10.40 -2.91
CA ILE A 104 -7.79 -10.16 -3.44
C ILE A 104 -8.23 -8.80 -2.91
N ALA A 105 -8.74 -7.94 -3.78
CA ALA A 105 -9.24 -6.62 -3.39
C ALA A 105 -10.57 -6.33 -4.07
N ASP A 106 -11.43 -5.59 -3.39
CA ASP A 106 -12.65 -5.05 -4.00
C ASP A 106 -12.27 -4.00 -5.05
N ALA A 107 -12.87 -4.08 -6.23
CA ALA A 107 -12.58 -3.15 -7.33
C ALA A 107 -12.82 -1.67 -6.95
N LYS A 108 -13.73 -1.42 -6.02
CA LYS A 108 -14.03 -0.05 -5.56
C LYS A 108 -12.87 0.64 -4.84
N ASP A 109 -11.98 -0.13 -4.22
CA ASP A 109 -10.86 0.38 -3.42
C ASP A 109 -9.59 0.58 -4.25
N LEU A 110 -9.68 0.30 -5.55
CA LEU A 110 -8.56 0.37 -6.49
C LEU A 110 -8.59 1.64 -7.33
N ARG A 111 -7.41 2.19 -7.58
CA ARG A 111 -7.21 3.29 -8.51
C ARG A 111 -6.33 2.84 -9.66
N LYS A 112 -6.77 3.03 -10.90
CA LYS A 112 -5.96 2.74 -12.08
C LYS A 112 -4.73 3.64 -12.14
N VAL A 113 -3.58 3.05 -12.48
CA VAL A 113 -2.31 3.73 -12.69
C VAL A 113 -1.99 3.64 -14.17
N ASP A 114 -1.72 4.78 -14.80
CA ASP A 114 -1.29 4.84 -16.18
C ASP A 114 0.24 4.65 -16.26
N PRO A 115 0.74 3.51 -16.80
CA PRO A 115 2.17 3.26 -16.90
C PRO A 115 2.87 4.15 -17.93
N THR A 116 2.13 4.84 -18.81
CA THR A 116 2.70 5.73 -19.83
C THR A 116 2.98 7.14 -19.30
N ALA A 117 2.28 7.54 -18.23
CA ALA A 117 2.43 8.85 -17.62
C ALA A 117 3.73 8.98 -16.79
N ALA A 118 4.14 7.90 -16.12
CA ALA A 118 5.37 7.83 -15.30
C ALA A 118 5.70 6.37 -14.93
N PRO A 119 6.93 6.07 -14.45
CA PRO A 119 7.25 4.78 -13.87
C PRO A 119 6.25 4.39 -12.77
N ILE A 120 5.68 3.19 -12.85
CA ILE A 120 4.55 2.78 -12.00
C ILE A 120 4.84 2.85 -10.50
N SER A 121 6.10 2.65 -10.08
CA SER A 121 6.53 2.77 -8.69
C SER A 121 6.30 4.15 -8.09
N THR A 122 6.25 5.20 -8.92
CA THR A 122 5.98 6.57 -8.47
C THR A 122 4.59 6.73 -7.86
N ALA A 123 3.63 5.83 -8.17
CA ALA A 123 2.27 5.87 -7.64
C ALA A 123 2.18 5.61 -6.12
N VAL A 124 3.19 4.99 -5.51
CA VAL A 124 3.34 4.86 -4.05
C VAL A 124 4.32 5.88 -3.45
N GLY A 125 4.89 6.76 -4.27
CA GLY A 125 5.85 7.79 -3.85
C GLY A 125 5.43 9.19 -4.27
N VAL A 126 6.19 9.79 -5.19
CA VAL A 126 6.01 11.20 -5.61
C VAL A 126 4.68 11.49 -6.32
N LEU A 127 4.07 10.50 -6.98
CA LEU A 127 2.72 10.60 -7.54
C LEU A 127 1.66 9.90 -6.68
N GLY A 128 2.03 9.56 -5.44
CA GLY A 128 1.20 8.91 -4.44
C GLY A 128 0.91 9.79 -3.23
N MET A 129 0.52 9.14 -2.13
CA MET A 129 0.23 9.81 -0.85
C MET A 129 1.40 10.66 -0.34
N PRO A 130 2.68 10.22 -0.38
CA PRO A 130 3.81 11.05 0.04
C PRO A 130 3.94 12.34 -0.77
N GLY A 131 3.80 12.27 -2.10
CA GLY A 131 3.84 13.46 -2.97
C GLY A 131 2.71 14.44 -2.70
N MET A 132 1.48 13.95 -2.51
CA MET A 132 0.33 14.79 -2.18
C MET A 132 0.48 15.47 -0.82
N THR A 133 1.08 14.77 0.15
CA THR A 133 1.40 15.32 1.47
C THR A 133 2.40 16.48 1.35
N ALA A 134 3.47 16.31 0.56
CA ALA A 134 4.44 17.38 0.31
C ALA A 134 3.82 18.59 -0.41
N TYR A 135 3.02 18.35 -1.45
CA TYR A 135 2.34 19.40 -2.22
C TYR A 135 1.40 20.23 -1.33
N THR A 136 0.54 19.56 -0.56
CA THR A 136 -0.44 20.22 0.30
C THR A 136 0.23 20.92 1.48
N GLY A 137 1.20 20.25 2.12
CA GLY A 137 1.97 20.83 3.22
C GLY A 137 2.70 22.10 2.82
N LEU A 138 3.29 22.12 1.63
CA LEU A 138 4.01 23.30 1.13
C LEU A 138 3.06 24.39 0.63
N LEU A 139 2.17 24.09 -0.33
CA LEU A 139 1.43 25.12 -1.06
C LEU A 139 0.15 25.56 -0.36
N THR A 140 -0.53 24.66 0.35
CA THR A 140 -1.81 24.98 1.01
C THR A 140 -1.59 25.46 2.44
N ILE A 141 -0.71 24.77 3.20
CA ILE A 141 -0.46 25.05 4.61
C ILE A 141 0.71 26.04 4.77
N GLY A 142 1.87 25.74 4.19
CA GLY A 142 3.10 26.53 4.35
C GLY A 142 3.08 27.87 3.62
N GLN A 143 2.40 27.94 2.48
CA GLN A 143 2.24 29.13 1.62
C GLN A 143 3.53 29.96 1.48
N PRO A 144 4.65 29.34 1.05
CA PRO A 144 5.94 30.02 1.00
C PRO A 144 5.89 31.20 0.04
N LYS A 145 6.44 32.33 0.49
CA LYS A 145 6.61 33.51 -0.37
C LYS A 145 7.97 33.44 -1.06
N PRO A 146 8.10 33.97 -2.29
CA PRO A 146 9.40 34.09 -2.94
C PRO A 146 10.33 34.91 -2.04
N THR A 147 11.38 34.28 -1.51
CA THR A 147 12.46 35.00 -0.86
C THR A 147 13.46 35.38 -1.96
N ARG A 148 13.64 36.68 -2.18
CA ARG A 148 14.75 37.15 -3.01
C ARG A 148 16.02 36.99 -2.17
N SER A 149 16.66 35.83 -2.24
CA SER A 149 18.01 35.67 -1.70
C SER A 149 18.98 36.39 -2.64
N GLY A 150 19.09 37.70 -2.46
CA GLY A 150 20.20 38.47 -3.00
C GLY A 150 21.43 38.25 -2.15
N ARG A 151 22.33 37.39 -2.61
CA ARG A 151 23.77 37.58 -2.49
C ARG A 151 24.38 37.35 -3.86
#